data_AF-B7KHG3-F1
#
_entry.id   AF-B7KHG3-F1
#
_cell.length_a   1.000
_cell.length_b   1.000
_cell.length_c   1.000
_cell.angle_alpha   90.00
_cell.angle_beta   90.00
_cell.angle_gamma   90.00
#
_symmetry.space_group_name_H-M   'P 1'
#
loop_
_entity.id
_entity.type
_entity.pdbx_description
1 polymer ?
#
loop_
_entity_poly.entity_id
_entity_poly.type
_entity_poly.pdbx_seq_one_letter_code
_entity_poly.pdbx_strand_id
1 'polypeptide(L)'
;MATGDQIYVYRELLNLQGLYEHHGIDCGDGTVIHYRKPSEMIERTSLDIFTRGNPTYIKEYPQGFSFIPEIVVQRAESRLGEQKYNLLFNNCEHFATWCKTGINDSKQVRDFVPIITQLQTSNLYNPLKEALGQTDSKTAKQLLNEALGDIKVAWDDIQPQYKSMVKEVETWDKVAKEAVKRNRDDLARVALQRKLNYKRRATELEEQLKHLATMTEDVLTNLLNT
;
A
#
# COMPACT_ATOMS: atom_id res chain seq x y z
N MET A 1 24.05 -2.87 6.14
CA MET A 1 22.83 -2.73 6.96
C MET A 1 23.28 -2.38 8.37
N ALA A 2 22.63 -1.42 8.97
CA ALA A 2 22.87 -0.97 10.33
C ALA A 2 21.54 -0.99 11.11
N THR A 3 21.64 -0.99 12.44
CA THR A 3 20.48 -0.87 13.33
C THR A 3 19.57 0.28 12.91
N GLY A 4 18.26 0.02 12.86
CA GLY A 4 17.26 1.02 12.50
C GLY A 4 17.17 1.34 11.00
N ASP A 5 17.85 0.58 10.13
CA ASP A 5 17.61 0.65 8.70
C ASP A 5 16.26 0.04 8.34
N GLN A 6 15.54 0.70 7.42
CA GLN A 6 14.48 0.03 6.69
C GLN A 6 15.12 -0.76 5.57
N ILE A 7 14.97 -2.08 5.66
CA ILE A 7 15.47 -3.01 4.68
C ILE A 7 14.32 -3.64 3.92
N TYR A 8 14.58 -4.03 2.68
CA TYR A 8 13.65 -4.80 1.89
C TYR A 8 14.34 -5.90 1.12
N VAL A 9 13.59 -6.97 0.87
CA VAL A 9 14.00 -8.06 -0.02
C VAL A 9 12.94 -8.26 -1.08
N TYR A 10 13.34 -8.59 -2.29
CA TYR A 10 12.40 -9.06 -3.28
C TYR A 10 12.01 -10.49 -2.94
N ARG A 11 10.71 -10.72 -2.72
CA ARG A 11 10.20 -12.05 -2.39
C ARG A 11 9.30 -12.58 -3.49
N GLU A 12 9.27 -13.91 -3.56
CA GLU A 12 8.32 -14.66 -4.35
C GLU A 12 6.90 -14.43 -3.82
N LEU A 13 6.03 -13.95 -4.68
CA LEU A 13 4.59 -14.07 -4.52
C LEU A 13 4.18 -15.25 -5.39
N LEU A 14 3.68 -16.31 -4.76
CA LEU A 14 3.13 -17.47 -5.46
C LEU A 14 4.12 -18.13 -6.46
N ASN A 15 5.34 -18.41 -6.01
CA ASN A 15 6.41 -19.08 -6.79
C ASN A 15 6.93 -18.29 -8.02
N LEU A 16 6.64 -16.99 -8.12
CA LEU A 16 7.20 -16.09 -9.14
C LEU A 16 8.19 -15.14 -8.47
N GLN A 17 9.47 -15.28 -8.81
CA GLN A 17 10.58 -14.54 -8.20
C GLN A 17 10.49 -13.03 -8.48
N GLY A 18 10.72 -12.21 -7.44
CA GLY A 18 11.04 -10.80 -7.63
C GLY A 18 9.92 -9.77 -7.46
N LEU A 19 8.72 -10.16 -7.00
CA LEU A 19 7.52 -9.37 -7.29
C LEU A 19 6.98 -8.42 -6.25
N TYR A 20 7.36 -8.61 -5.00
CA TYR A 20 7.04 -7.62 -3.98
C TYR A 20 8.25 -7.37 -3.11
N GLU A 21 8.44 -6.10 -2.78
CA GLU A 21 9.35 -5.69 -1.74
C GLU A 21 8.72 -6.05 -0.40
N HIS A 22 9.41 -6.91 0.33
CA HIS A 22 9.05 -7.25 1.69
C HIS A 22 9.89 -6.40 2.63
N HIS A 23 9.28 -5.41 3.27
CA HIS A 23 9.97 -4.43 4.11
C HIS A 23 10.02 -4.86 5.58
N GLY A 24 11.07 -4.44 6.27
CA GLY A 24 11.28 -4.65 7.70
C GLY A 24 12.30 -3.67 8.30
N ILE A 25 12.40 -3.66 9.62
CA ILE A 25 13.39 -2.86 10.36
C ILE A 25 14.49 -3.78 10.88
N ASP A 26 15.73 -3.52 10.46
CA ASP A 26 16.93 -4.20 10.99
C ASP A 26 17.16 -3.76 12.45
N CYS A 27 17.22 -4.73 13.37
CA CYS A 27 17.46 -4.46 14.79
C CYS A 27 18.96 -4.42 15.14
N GLY A 28 19.85 -4.77 14.19
CA GLY A 28 21.30 -4.78 14.36
C GLY A 28 21.84 -5.95 15.18
N ASP A 29 20.99 -6.86 15.63
CA ASP A 29 21.33 -8.07 16.37
C ASP A 29 21.10 -9.35 15.53
N GLY A 30 21.05 -9.19 14.20
CA GLY A 30 20.74 -10.28 13.27
C GLY A 30 19.25 -10.63 13.20
N THR A 31 18.37 -9.80 13.77
CA THR A 31 16.92 -9.94 13.68
C THR A 31 16.26 -8.76 12.97
N VAL A 32 15.05 -9.01 12.46
CA VAL A 32 14.25 -8.03 11.71
C VAL A 32 12.84 -8.02 12.28
N ILE A 33 12.30 -6.83 12.55
CA ILE A 33 10.89 -6.67 12.89
C ILE A 33 10.12 -6.31 11.61
N HIS A 34 9.11 -7.10 11.28
CA HIS A 34 8.35 -6.90 10.06
C HIS A 34 6.94 -7.49 10.19
N TYR A 35 6.05 -7.07 9.30
CA TYR A 35 4.74 -7.71 9.13
C TYR A 35 4.96 -9.08 8.50
N ARG A 36 4.54 -10.19 9.12
CA ARG A 36 4.79 -11.54 8.60
C ARG A 36 3.55 -12.07 7.88
N LYS A 37 3.69 -12.41 6.60
CA LYS A 37 2.55 -12.87 5.77
C LYS A 37 1.86 -14.13 6.33
N PRO A 38 2.57 -15.22 6.70
CA PRO A 38 1.91 -16.42 7.24
C PRO A 38 1.05 -16.21 8.50
N SER A 39 1.41 -15.24 9.35
CA SER A 39 0.72 -14.99 10.63
C SER A 39 -0.06 -13.69 10.66
N GLU A 40 -0.02 -12.91 9.58
CA GLU A 40 -0.66 -11.60 9.43
C GLU A 40 -0.40 -10.63 10.60
N MET A 41 0.78 -10.72 11.19
CA MET A 41 1.14 -10.02 12.43
C MET A 41 2.54 -9.42 12.35
N ILE A 42 2.78 -8.34 13.09
CA ILE A 42 4.13 -7.79 13.27
C ILE A 42 4.91 -8.70 14.23
N GLU A 43 6.01 -9.25 13.73
CA GLU A 43 6.86 -10.19 14.45
C GLU A 43 8.33 -9.81 14.30
N ARG A 44 9.13 -10.21 15.30
CA ARG A 44 10.59 -10.23 15.22
C ARG A 44 11.02 -11.60 14.75
N THR A 45 11.75 -11.67 13.64
CA THR A 45 12.30 -12.92 13.11
C THR A 45 13.80 -12.79 12.88
N SER A 46 14.50 -13.91 12.66
CA SER A 46 15.90 -13.85 12.24
C SER A 46 16.01 -13.25 10.84
N LEU A 47 17.16 -12.63 10.54
CA LEU A 47 17.46 -12.10 9.22
C LEU A 47 17.32 -13.20 8.14
N ASP A 48 17.71 -14.44 8.44
CA ASP A 48 17.54 -15.58 7.54
C ASP A 48 16.06 -15.86 7.18
N ILE A 49 15.16 -15.85 8.18
CA ILE A 49 13.72 -15.98 7.96
C ILE A 49 13.17 -14.79 7.15
N PHE A 50 13.73 -13.60 7.37
CA PHE A 50 13.37 -12.38 6.65
C PHE A 50 13.87 -12.36 5.19
N THR A 51 15.04 -12.89 4.89
CA THR A 51 15.59 -12.84 3.53
C THR A 51 15.16 -14.03 2.69
N ARG A 52 15.02 -15.21 3.30
CA ARG A 52 14.83 -16.50 2.60
C ARG A 52 15.89 -16.69 1.50
N GLY A 53 17.13 -16.26 1.77
CA GLY A 53 18.24 -16.32 0.82
C GLY A 53 18.24 -15.25 -0.28
N ASN A 54 17.28 -14.32 -0.31
CA ASN A 54 17.25 -13.24 -1.30
C ASN A 54 18.20 -12.09 -0.93
N PRO A 55 18.74 -11.35 -1.94
CA PRO A 55 19.51 -10.14 -1.70
C PRO A 55 18.70 -9.10 -0.92
N THR A 56 19.36 -8.43 0.02
CA THR A 56 18.76 -7.40 0.86
C THR A 56 19.20 -6.01 0.42
N TYR A 57 18.25 -5.08 0.40
CA TYR A 57 18.41 -3.71 -0.04
C TYR A 57 18.00 -2.77 1.10
N ILE A 58 18.54 -1.55 1.09
CA ILE A 58 18.25 -0.51 2.08
C ILE A 58 17.41 0.57 1.41
N LYS A 59 16.34 1.01 2.07
CA LYS A 59 15.54 2.16 1.63
C LYS A 59 16.22 3.45 2.08
N GLU A 60 16.58 4.29 1.12
CA GLU A 60 17.22 5.59 1.37
C GLU A 60 16.19 6.68 1.72
N TYR A 61 16.57 7.56 2.64
CA TYR A 61 15.77 8.71 3.07
C TYR A 61 16.58 10.01 2.98
N PRO A 62 15.95 11.15 2.68
CA PRO A 62 16.62 12.45 2.76
C PRO A 62 17.22 12.70 4.15
N GLN A 63 18.38 13.34 4.18
CA GLN A 63 19.09 13.63 5.42
C GLN A 63 18.21 14.46 6.38
N GLY A 64 18.17 14.06 7.65
CA GLY A 64 17.36 14.72 8.69
C GLY A 64 15.88 14.33 8.72
N PHE A 65 15.44 13.43 7.83
CA PHE A 65 14.04 13.02 7.74
C PHE A 65 13.70 11.71 8.49
N SER A 66 14.71 11.07 9.09
CA SER A 66 14.55 9.82 9.86
C SER A 66 14.87 10.02 11.33
N PHE A 67 14.18 9.26 12.19
CA PHE A 67 14.58 9.10 13.59
C PHE A 67 15.93 8.39 13.72
N ILE A 68 16.59 8.62 14.85
CA ILE A 68 17.82 7.92 15.22
C ILE A 68 17.55 6.40 15.38
N PRO A 69 18.54 5.53 15.12
CA PRO A 69 18.40 4.08 15.14
C PRO A 69 17.63 3.51 16.33
N GLU A 70 17.95 3.96 17.54
CA GLU A 70 17.36 3.47 18.80
C GLU A 70 15.86 3.73 18.85
N ILE A 71 15.44 4.91 18.38
CA ILE A 71 14.02 5.30 18.33
C ILE A 71 13.29 4.51 17.25
N VAL A 72 13.92 4.24 16.11
CA VAL A 72 13.32 3.42 15.05
C VAL A 72 13.02 2.01 15.57
N VAL A 73 13.98 1.37 16.24
CA VAL A 73 13.82 0.03 16.81
C VAL A 73 12.75 0.02 17.91
N GLN A 74 12.78 0.98 18.86
CA GLN A 74 11.74 1.09 19.89
C GLN A 74 10.34 1.23 19.29
N ARG A 75 10.20 1.99 18.21
CA ARG A 75 8.93 2.14 17.49
C ARG A 75 8.50 0.83 16.86
N ALA A 76 9.41 0.10 16.22
CA ALA A 76 9.12 -1.22 15.66
C ALA A 76 8.67 -2.21 16.75
N GLU A 77 9.37 -2.26 17.88
CA GLU A 77 9.04 -3.10 19.04
C GLU A 77 7.68 -2.75 19.63
N SER A 78 7.31 -1.46 19.66
CA SER A 78 6.03 -1.00 20.21
C SER A 78 4.78 -1.53 19.49
N ARG A 79 4.95 -2.07 18.28
CA ARG A 79 3.84 -2.64 17.48
C ARG A 79 3.96 -4.15 17.30
N LEU A 80 4.86 -4.83 18.01
CA LEU A 80 4.91 -6.29 18.02
C LEU A 80 3.54 -6.86 18.43
N GLY A 81 3.09 -7.88 17.70
CA GLY A 81 1.78 -8.48 17.92
C GLY A 81 0.61 -7.75 17.26
N GLU A 82 0.82 -6.61 16.58
CA GLU A 82 -0.26 -5.91 15.89
C GLU A 82 -0.77 -6.73 14.69
N GLN A 83 -2.09 -6.93 14.65
CA GLN A 83 -2.82 -7.69 13.62
C GLN A 83 -3.84 -6.78 12.91
N LYS A 84 -3.40 -5.65 12.35
CA LYS A 84 -4.28 -4.73 11.62
C LYS A 84 -4.25 -5.00 10.12
N TYR A 85 -5.40 -5.43 9.63
CA TYR A 85 -5.69 -5.91 8.29
C TYR A 85 -5.56 -4.84 7.18
N ASN A 86 -4.87 -5.20 6.09
CA ASN A 86 -5.25 -5.03 4.67
C ASN A 86 -4.10 -5.58 3.81
N LEU A 87 -4.14 -6.89 3.57
CA LEU A 87 -3.38 -7.58 2.53
C LEU A 87 -3.69 -6.82 1.23
N LEU A 88 -2.80 -6.11 0.56
CA LEU A 88 -1.52 -6.56 0.02
C LEU A 88 -0.63 -5.35 -0.27
N PHE A 89 0.67 -5.62 -0.37
CA PHE A 89 1.73 -4.74 -0.87
C PHE A 89 2.25 -3.66 0.09
N ASN A 90 1.40 -2.86 0.75
CA ASN A 90 1.93 -1.64 1.38
C ASN A 90 2.08 -1.68 2.91
N ASN A 91 1.51 -2.65 3.64
CA ASN A 91 1.55 -2.61 5.12
C ASN A 91 2.95 -2.77 5.71
N CYS A 92 3.78 -3.63 5.12
CA CYS A 92 5.16 -3.80 5.58
C CYS A 92 6.00 -2.54 5.32
N GLU A 93 5.81 -1.89 4.15
CA GLU A 93 6.48 -0.64 3.81
C GLU A 93 5.97 0.52 4.67
N HIS A 94 4.66 0.63 4.88
CA HIS A 94 4.05 1.66 5.71
C HIS A 94 4.47 1.51 7.18
N PHE A 95 4.50 0.28 7.68
CA PHE A 95 5.02 0.00 9.02
C PHE A 95 6.48 0.44 9.15
N ALA A 96 7.35 0.01 8.23
CA ALA A 96 8.77 0.36 8.29
C ALA A 96 8.99 1.87 8.11
N THR A 97 8.25 2.50 7.19
CA THR A 97 8.31 3.95 6.94
C THR A 97 7.82 4.73 8.16
N TRP A 98 6.76 4.27 8.82
CA TRP A 98 6.29 4.85 10.07
C TRP A 98 7.33 4.70 11.18
N CYS A 99 8.04 3.58 11.26
CA CYS A 99 9.13 3.40 12.21
C CYS A 99 10.25 4.43 11.94
N LYS A 100 10.65 4.61 10.67
CA LYS A 100 11.70 5.55 10.25
C LYS A 100 11.33 7.01 10.45
N THR A 101 10.11 7.41 10.10
CA THR A 101 9.76 8.83 9.89
C THR A 101 8.69 9.37 10.82
N GLY A 102 7.91 8.49 11.47
CA GLY A 102 6.78 8.94 12.28
C GLY A 102 5.47 9.13 11.53
N ILE A 103 5.52 9.11 10.20
CA ILE A 103 4.41 9.45 9.34
C ILE A 103 3.47 8.24 9.25
N ASN A 104 2.24 8.40 9.74
CA ASN A 104 1.16 7.43 9.53
C ASN A 104 0.38 7.79 8.26
N ASP A 105 0.14 6.79 7.42
CA ASP A 105 -0.48 6.90 6.09
C ASP A 105 -1.90 7.51 6.10
N SER A 106 -2.55 7.57 7.27
CA SER A 106 -3.95 8.00 7.39
C SER A 106 -4.19 9.50 7.64
N LYS A 107 -3.21 10.31 8.12
CA LYS A 107 -3.50 11.72 8.51
C LYS A 107 -2.45 12.77 8.18
N GLN A 108 -1.20 12.38 8.00
CA GLN A 108 -0.07 13.31 7.80
C GLN A 108 0.41 13.35 6.33
N VAL A 109 0.04 12.37 5.50
CA VAL A 109 0.28 12.33 4.05
C VAL A 109 -0.74 13.20 3.29
N ARG A 110 -1.18 14.32 3.87
CA ARG A 110 -2.04 15.28 3.16
C ARG A 110 -1.25 16.36 2.42
N ASP A 111 0.03 16.53 2.75
CA ASP A 111 0.86 17.60 2.20
C ASP A 111 2.05 17.11 1.33
N PHE A 112 2.24 15.79 1.14
CA PHE A 112 3.32 15.26 0.32
C PHE A 112 2.87 14.03 -0.47
N VAL A 113 2.53 14.22 -1.75
CA VAL A 113 2.46 13.16 -2.77
C VAL A 113 3.53 13.49 -3.79
N PRO A 114 4.55 12.64 -3.94
CA PRO A 114 4.54 11.70 -5.05
C PRO A 114 5.17 10.35 -4.65
N ILE A 115 4.37 9.42 -4.11
CA ILE A 115 4.79 8.02 -3.97
C ILE A 115 3.70 7.07 -4.51
N ILE A 116 2.42 7.47 -4.43
CA ILE A 116 1.29 6.67 -4.94
C ILE A 116 1.30 6.49 -6.47
N THR A 117 1.99 7.36 -7.22
CA THR A 117 2.22 7.19 -8.68
C THR A 117 3.19 6.06 -9.02
N GLN A 118 3.81 5.40 -8.04
CA GLN A 118 4.67 4.22 -8.22
C GLN A 118 4.02 2.92 -7.70
N LEU A 119 2.70 2.86 -7.57
CA LEU A 119 2.02 1.57 -7.62
C LEU A 119 2.27 0.98 -9.02
N GLN A 120 3.38 0.26 -9.13
CA GLN A 120 3.86 -0.41 -10.34
C GLN A 120 2.87 -1.53 -10.71
N THR A 121 1.77 -1.16 -11.36
CA THR A 121 0.95 -2.08 -12.15
C THR A 121 1.77 -2.79 -13.23
N SER A 122 2.92 -2.22 -13.61
CA SER A 122 3.95 -2.86 -14.44
C SER A 122 4.53 -4.16 -13.85
N ASN A 123 4.48 -4.36 -12.52
CA ASN A 123 5.05 -5.54 -11.89
C ASN A 123 4.11 -6.75 -11.95
N LEU A 124 2.81 -6.57 -12.21
CA LEU A 124 1.89 -7.69 -12.42
C LEU A 124 1.93 -8.25 -13.84
N TYR A 125 2.42 -7.47 -14.79
CA TYR A 125 2.45 -7.84 -16.21
C TYR A 125 3.43 -8.97 -16.54
N ASN A 126 4.67 -8.89 -16.04
CA ASN A 126 5.71 -9.90 -16.33
C ASN A 126 5.45 -11.29 -15.71
N PRO A 127 4.95 -11.41 -14.48
CA PRO A 127 4.59 -12.69 -13.87
C PRO A 127 3.37 -13.34 -14.49
N LEU A 128 2.37 -12.54 -14.87
CA LEU A 128 1.23 -13.03 -15.66
C LEU A 128 1.74 -13.59 -16.98
N LYS A 129 2.64 -12.86 -17.66
CA LYS A 129 3.28 -13.32 -18.89
C LYS A 129 4.12 -14.60 -18.73
N GLU A 130 4.82 -14.78 -17.62
CA GLU A 130 5.57 -16.02 -17.31
C GLU A 130 4.66 -17.19 -16.94
N ALA A 131 3.62 -16.97 -16.14
CA ALA A 131 2.62 -18.00 -15.80
C ALA A 131 1.84 -18.46 -17.05
N LEU A 132 1.56 -17.55 -17.98
CA LEU A 132 0.97 -17.85 -19.30
C LEU A 132 1.93 -18.56 -20.26
N GLY A 133 3.23 -18.60 -19.94
CA GLY A 133 4.25 -19.34 -20.68
C GLY A 133 4.51 -20.75 -20.16
N GLN A 134 3.95 -21.14 -19.00
CA GLN A 134 4.12 -22.48 -18.43
C GLN A 134 3.04 -23.47 -18.92
N THR A 135 3.45 -24.70 -19.22
CA THR A 135 2.61 -25.76 -19.79
C THR A 135 1.60 -26.39 -18.81
N ASP A 136 1.73 -26.16 -17.50
CA ASP A 136 0.81 -26.70 -16.50
C ASP A 136 -0.39 -25.77 -16.25
N SER A 137 -1.46 -26.02 -17.02
CA SER A 137 -2.74 -25.29 -16.97
C SER A 137 -3.37 -25.23 -15.57
N LYS A 138 -3.12 -26.20 -14.69
CA LYS A 138 -3.73 -26.26 -13.36
C LYS A 138 -3.10 -25.24 -12.39
N THR A 139 -1.77 -25.14 -12.40
CA THR A 139 -1.03 -24.17 -11.59
C THR A 139 -1.31 -22.73 -12.06
N ALA A 140 -1.34 -22.50 -13.38
CA ALA A 140 -1.68 -21.19 -13.95
C ALA A 140 -3.09 -20.71 -13.53
N LYS A 141 -4.10 -21.60 -13.58
CA LYS A 141 -5.47 -21.27 -13.15
C LYS A 141 -5.56 -20.95 -11.66
N GLN A 142 -4.78 -21.62 -10.82
CA GLN A 142 -4.74 -21.33 -9.38
C GLN A 142 -4.16 -19.93 -9.12
N LEU A 143 -3.04 -19.59 -9.75
CA LEU A 143 -2.40 -18.28 -9.63
C LEU A 143 -3.32 -17.13 -10.07
N LEU A 144 -4.02 -17.32 -11.19
CA LEU A 144 -4.98 -16.33 -11.70
C LEU A 144 -6.17 -16.13 -10.75
N ASN A 145 -6.67 -17.21 -10.12
CA ASN A 145 -7.74 -17.10 -9.11
C ASN A 145 -7.28 -16.39 -7.84
N GLU A 146 -6.06 -16.64 -7.39
CA GLU A 146 -5.48 -15.96 -6.22
C GLU A 146 -5.29 -14.45 -6.51
N ALA A 147 -4.77 -14.10 -7.69
CA ALA A 147 -4.67 -12.70 -8.13
C ALA A 147 -6.04 -12.00 -8.21
N LEU A 148 -7.09 -12.68 -8.66
CA LEU A 148 -8.46 -12.13 -8.63
C LEU A 148 -8.96 -11.91 -7.18
N GLY A 149 -8.61 -12.80 -6.26
CA GLY A 149 -8.92 -12.65 -4.83
C GLY A 149 -8.27 -11.40 -4.24
N ASP A 150 -7.00 -11.18 -4.56
CA ASP A 150 -6.21 -10.02 -4.14
C ASP A 150 -6.79 -8.69 -4.68
N ILE A 151 -7.12 -8.67 -5.98
CA ILE A 151 -7.76 -7.51 -6.61
C ILE A 151 -9.12 -7.22 -5.95
N LYS A 152 -9.89 -8.25 -5.64
CA LYS A 152 -11.20 -8.11 -4.98
C LYS A 152 -11.05 -7.48 -3.60
N VAL A 153 -10.08 -7.90 -2.79
CA VAL A 153 -9.85 -7.30 -1.46
C VAL A 153 -9.53 -5.80 -1.57
N ALA A 154 -8.64 -5.42 -2.49
CA ALA A 154 -8.32 -4.02 -2.73
C ALA A 154 -9.54 -3.21 -3.20
N TRP A 155 -10.38 -3.81 -4.07
CA TRP A 155 -11.62 -3.18 -4.52
C TRP A 155 -12.61 -2.96 -3.37
N ASP A 156 -12.80 -3.96 -2.51
CA ASP A 156 -13.73 -3.92 -1.37
C ASP A 156 -13.29 -2.88 -0.32
N ASP A 157 -12.00 -2.52 -0.25
CA ASP A 157 -11.47 -1.43 0.59
C ASP A 157 -11.61 -0.03 -0.05
N ILE A 158 -11.26 0.10 -1.33
CA ILE A 158 -11.17 1.41 -2.01
C ILE A 158 -12.55 1.91 -2.42
N GLN A 159 -13.44 1.03 -2.89
CA GLN A 159 -14.74 1.43 -3.45
C GLN A 159 -15.64 2.15 -2.42
N PRO A 160 -15.77 1.69 -1.15
CA PRO A 160 -16.53 2.41 -0.14
C PRO A 160 -15.95 3.79 0.19
N GLN A 161 -14.61 3.91 0.23
CA GLN A 161 -13.93 5.18 0.48
C GLN A 161 -14.21 6.18 -0.64
N TYR A 162 -14.09 5.75 -1.90
CA TYR A 162 -14.41 6.58 -3.07
C TYR A 162 -15.85 7.11 -2.99
N LYS A 163 -16.83 6.21 -2.75
CA LYS A 163 -18.24 6.59 -2.59
C LYS A 163 -18.44 7.62 -1.47
N SER A 164 -17.75 7.44 -0.34
CA SER A 164 -17.81 8.40 0.76
C SER A 164 -17.24 9.77 0.37
N MET A 165 -16.12 9.81 -0.37
CA MET A 165 -15.52 11.08 -0.81
C MET A 165 -16.44 11.82 -1.77
N VAL A 166 -17.05 11.12 -2.74
CA VAL A 166 -18.03 11.70 -3.67
C VAL A 166 -19.23 12.29 -2.91
N LYS A 167 -19.74 11.57 -1.91
CA LYS A 167 -20.83 12.06 -1.05
C LYS A 167 -20.45 13.34 -0.29
N GLU A 168 -19.23 13.42 0.22
CA GLU A 168 -18.72 14.63 0.87
C GLU A 168 -18.61 15.80 -0.12
N VAL A 169 -18.15 15.57 -1.36
CA VAL A 169 -18.13 16.60 -2.41
C VAL A 169 -19.52 17.21 -2.63
N GLU A 170 -20.55 16.37 -2.75
CA GLU A 170 -21.94 16.83 -2.91
C GLU A 170 -22.45 17.57 -1.66
N THR A 171 -22.09 17.08 -0.47
CA THR A 171 -22.50 17.68 0.80
C THR A 171 -21.93 19.09 0.94
N TRP A 172 -20.62 19.25 0.72
CA TRP A 172 -19.95 20.55 0.82
C TRP A 172 -20.36 21.52 -0.29
N ASP A 173 -20.76 21.02 -1.46
CA ASP A 173 -21.40 21.84 -2.50
C ASP A 173 -22.73 22.44 -2.04
N LYS A 174 -23.59 21.64 -1.39
CA LYS A 174 -24.86 22.11 -0.82
C LYS A 174 -24.63 23.15 0.28
N VAL A 175 -23.67 22.89 1.17
CA VAL A 175 -23.31 23.83 2.26
C VAL A 175 -22.80 25.15 1.67
N ALA A 176 -21.92 25.11 0.67
CA ALA A 176 -21.42 26.32 0.02
C ALA A 176 -22.55 27.14 -0.62
N LYS A 177 -23.46 26.50 -1.36
CA LYS A 177 -24.62 27.14 -1.97
C LYS A 177 -25.55 27.78 -0.95
N GLU A 178 -25.81 27.10 0.17
CA GLU A 178 -26.64 27.62 1.25
C GLU A 178 -25.97 28.79 1.97
N ALA A 179 -24.65 28.74 2.19
CA ALA A 179 -23.90 29.83 2.79
C ALA A 179 -23.96 31.11 1.93
N VAL A 180 -23.82 30.98 0.60
CA VAL A 180 -23.97 32.11 -0.34
C VAL A 180 -25.38 32.72 -0.25
N LYS A 181 -26.44 31.90 -0.22
CA LYS A 181 -27.83 32.39 -0.07
C LYS A 181 -28.04 33.20 1.21
N ARG A 182 -27.27 32.90 2.26
CA ARG A 182 -27.34 33.58 3.56
C ARG A 182 -26.34 34.73 3.69
N ASN A 183 -25.69 35.15 2.60
CA ASN A 183 -24.63 36.17 2.59
C ASN A 183 -23.49 35.86 3.57
N ARG A 184 -23.15 34.57 3.72
CA ARG A 184 -22.06 34.06 4.56
C ARG A 184 -20.89 33.62 3.70
N ASP A 185 -20.26 34.57 3.03
CA ASP A 185 -19.14 34.33 2.11
C ASP A 185 -17.94 33.68 2.79
N ASP A 186 -17.73 33.98 4.08
CA ASP A 186 -16.74 33.35 4.94
C ASP A 186 -16.92 31.83 4.99
N LEU A 187 -18.15 31.37 5.26
CA LEU A 187 -18.51 29.96 5.33
C LEU A 187 -18.54 29.30 3.96
N ALA A 188 -18.98 30.04 2.93
CA ALA A 188 -18.99 29.56 1.56
C ALA A 188 -17.58 29.20 1.07
N ARG A 189 -16.59 30.06 1.33
CA ARG A 189 -15.17 29.81 0.98
C ARG A 189 -14.63 28.57 1.68
N VAL A 190 -14.88 28.42 2.98
CA VAL A 190 -14.43 27.24 3.74
C VAL A 190 -15.09 25.96 3.22
N ALA A 191 -16.39 26.00 2.91
CA ALA A 191 -17.10 24.86 2.35
C ALA A 191 -16.56 24.47 0.96
N LEU A 192 -16.26 25.45 0.10
CA LEU A 192 -15.64 25.21 -1.20
C LEU A 192 -14.23 24.61 -1.07
N GLN A 193 -13.42 25.07 -0.12
CA GLN A 193 -12.10 24.49 0.15
C GLN A 193 -12.21 23.01 0.53
N ARG A 194 -13.15 22.67 1.43
CA ARG A 194 -13.41 21.28 1.83
C ARG A 194 -13.88 20.44 0.65
N LYS A 195 -14.82 20.97 -0.16
CA LYS A 195 -15.28 20.32 -1.39
C LYS A 195 -14.11 19.99 -2.33
N LEU A 196 -13.20 20.94 -2.56
CA LEU A 196 -12.04 20.73 -3.43
C LEU A 196 -11.10 19.64 -2.91
N ASN A 197 -10.87 19.60 -1.59
CA ASN A 197 -10.04 18.57 -0.97
C ASN A 197 -10.66 17.17 -1.14
N TYR A 198 -11.96 17.02 -0.87
CA TYR A 198 -12.65 15.75 -1.09
C TYR A 198 -12.71 15.37 -2.56
N LYS A 199 -12.85 16.34 -3.47
CA LYS A 199 -12.85 16.10 -4.91
C LYS A 199 -11.50 15.54 -5.38
N ARG A 200 -10.39 16.13 -4.93
CA ARG A 200 -9.05 15.62 -5.23
C ARG A 200 -8.90 14.17 -4.77
N ARG A 201 -9.33 13.89 -3.53
CA ARG A 201 -9.27 12.53 -2.98
C ARG A 201 -10.16 11.54 -3.73
N ALA A 202 -11.34 11.96 -4.15
CA ALA A 202 -12.22 11.14 -4.97
C ALA A 202 -11.56 10.79 -6.32
N THR A 203 -10.89 11.74 -6.97
CA THR A 203 -10.16 11.50 -8.23
C THR A 203 -9.03 10.49 -8.05
N GLU A 204 -8.24 10.60 -6.97
CA GLU A 204 -7.17 9.63 -6.67
C GLU A 204 -7.72 8.21 -6.51
N LEU A 205 -8.79 8.04 -5.72
CA LEU A 205 -9.42 6.73 -5.50
C LEU A 205 -10.09 6.20 -6.77
N GLU A 206 -10.65 7.07 -7.61
CA GLU A 206 -11.22 6.71 -8.91
C GLU A 206 -10.15 6.15 -9.85
N GLU A 207 -8.97 6.78 -9.90
CA GLU A 207 -7.83 6.29 -10.69
C GLU A 207 -7.38 4.91 -10.20
N GLN A 208 -7.27 4.70 -8.89
CA GLN A 208 -6.93 3.38 -8.33
C GLN A 208 -7.95 2.31 -8.72
N LEU A 209 -9.25 2.61 -8.63
CA LEU A 209 -10.30 1.69 -9.07
C LEU A 209 -10.22 1.37 -10.57
N LYS A 210 -9.87 2.34 -11.42
CA LYS A 210 -9.65 2.11 -12.86
C LYS A 210 -8.49 1.14 -13.10
N HIS A 211 -7.37 1.31 -12.38
CA HIS A 211 -6.23 0.40 -12.49
C HIS A 211 -6.59 -1.02 -12.06
N LEU A 212 -7.33 -1.18 -10.96
CA LEU A 212 -7.84 -2.50 -10.52
C LEU A 212 -8.77 -3.14 -11.56
N ALA A 213 -9.62 -2.34 -12.20
CA ALA A 213 -10.50 -2.83 -13.27
C ALA A 213 -9.70 -3.35 -14.47
N THR A 214 -8.71 -2.59 -14.95
CA THR A 214 -7.81 -3.04 -16.03
C THR A 214 -7.07 -4.32 -15.66
N MET A 215 -6.52 -4.41 -14.45
CA MET A 215 -5.87 -5.63 -13.98
C MET A 215 -6.82 -6.84 -13.94
N THR A 216 -8.08 -6.61 -13.55
CA THR A 216 -9.12 -7.67 -13.55
C THR A 216 -9.39 -8.16 -14.98
N GLU A 217 -9.55 -7.24 -15.94
CA GLU A 217 -9.78 -7.57 -17.35
C GLU A 217 -8.62 -8.36 -17.95
N ASP A 218 -7.38 -7.98 -17.64
CA ASP A 218 -6.18 -8.69 -18.09
C ASP A 218 -6.15 -10.13 -17.54
N VAL A 219 -6.44 -10.32 -16.25
CA VAL A 219 -6.47 -11.65 -15.63
C VAL A 219 -7.58 -12.52 -16.21
N LEU A 220 -8.78 -11.96 -16.41
CA LEU A 220 -9.93 -12.70 -16.97
C LEU A 220 -9.71 -13.09 -18.43
N THR A 221 -9.18 -12.19 -19.25
CA THR A 221 -8.88 -12.46 -20.67
C THR A 221 -7.90 -13.62 -20.80
N ASN A 222 -6.91 -13.66 -19.92
CA ASN A 222 -5.91 -14.72 -19.90
C ASN A 222 -6.47 -16.06 -19.40
N LEU A 223 -7.36 -16.06 -18.41
CA LEU A 223 -8.10 -17.27 -17.97
C LEU A 223 -8.94 -17.91 -19.10
N LEU A 224 -9.53 -17.09 -19.97
CA LEU A 224 -10.39 -17.54 -21.07
C LEU A 224 -9.59 -18.10 -22.26
N ASN A 225 -8.31 -17.73 -22.37
CA ASN A 225 -7.41 -18.16 -23.44
C ASN A 225 -6.57 -19.41 -23.07
N THR A 226 -6.75 -19.98 -21.86
CA THR A 226 -6.04 -21.18 -21.32
C THR A 226 -6.94 -22.38 -21.04
#